data_AF-A0A9E0CTN2-F1
#
_entry.id   AF-A0A9E0CTN2-F1
#
_cell.length_a   1.000
_cell.length_b   1.000
_cell.length_c   1.000
_cell.angle_alpha   90.00
_cell.angle_beta   90.00
_cell.angle_gamma   90.00
#
_symmetry.space_group_name_H-M   'P 1'
#
loop_
_entity.id
_entity.type
_entity.pdbx_description
1 polymer ?
#
loop_
_entity_poly.entity_id
_entity_poly.type
_entity_poly.pdbx_seq_one_letter_code
_entity_poly.pdbx_strand_id
1 'polypeptide(L)'
;NACNLAFVNGSITIKYMYCHTGDEFMINVPIKQGIRKSAGITDISADYCGNICVGVESIEICDYLGLFGKKKQFAGVTKVSVMPEETTDRYMETDRANAYYDEENEVYVKSASDEVSELREYRDGDSPRNIHWKRSSILAENDFIVKEYSTNINKTVFIVVDTDWRGEKSWRLSRMSRIYAEMMSQGLACAEAGLTGQYIVWDMAKADIVRVTFYDNASLKAAVKVVMDIRCGEGTVNKACQALYEDDRLEITTEPVIITEN
;
A
#
# COMPACT_ATOMS: atom_id res chain seq x y z
N ASN A 1 -19.29 -24.66 -37.58
CA ASN A 1 -20.65 -24.28 -37.15
C ASN A 1 -20.62 -22.93 -36.45
N ALA A 2 -20.82 -21.85 -37.21
CA ALA A 2 -21.06 -20.54 -36.63
C ALA A 2 -22.53 -20.50 -36.19
N CYS A 3 -22.79 -20.67 -34.90
CA CYS A 3 -24.13 -20.45 -34.38
C CYS A 3 -24.44 -18.96 -34.48
N ASN A 4 -25.33 -18.60 -35.40
CA ASN A 4 -25.89 -17.25 -35.50
C ASN A 4 -26.71 -17.00 -34.22
N LEU A 5 -26.19 -16.18 -33.31
CA LEU A 5 -26.84 -15.72 -32.06
C LEU A 5 -27.99 -14.72 -32.35
N ALA A 6 -28.62 -14.77 -33.52
CA ALA A 6 -29.54 -13.74 -33.99
C ALA A 6 -30.81 -13.60 -33.12
N PHE A 7 -31.11 -14.57 -32.26
CA PHE A 7 -32.35 -14.63 -31.48
C PHE A 7 -32.16 -15.22 -30.07
N VAL A 8 -31.03 -14.92 -29.42
CA VAL A 8 -30.80 -15.37 -28.04
C VAL A 8 -31.21 -14.27 -27.06
N ASN A 9 -32.11 -14.62 -26.15
CA ASN A 9 -32.33 -13.86 -24.92
C ASN A 9 -31.34 -14.38 -23.89
N GLY A 10 -30.63 -13.50 -23.20
CA GLY A 10 -29.71 -13.93 -22.18
C GLY A 10 -29.11 -12.77 -21.41
N SER A 11 -28.53 -13.08 -20.27
CA SER A 11 -27.90 -12.13 -19.37
C SER A 11 -26.53 -12.63 -18.93
N ILE A 12 -25.63 -11.69 -18.74
CA ILE A 12 -24.33 -11.91 -18.12
C ILE A 12 -24.40 -11.23 -16.76
N THR A 13 -24.29 -12.02 -15.70
CA THR A 13 -24.14 -11.49 -14.34
C THR A 13 -22.66 -11.29 -14.09
N ILE A 14 -22.26 -10.03 -13.97
CA ILE A 14 -20.92 -9.62 -13.57
C ILE A 14 -20.95 -9.34 -12.08
N LYS A 15 -20.02 -9.92 -11.34
CA LYS A 15 -19.82 -9.68 -9.92
C LYS A 15 -18.50 -8.95 -9.73
N TYR A 16 -18.49 -7.93 -8.89
CA TYR A 16 -17.26 -7.28 -8.49
C TYR A 16 -17.21 -7.01 -6.99
N MET A 17 -16.01 -6.97 -6.42
CA MET A 17 -15.79 -6.83 -4.98
C MET A 17 -14.58 -5.93 -4.71
N TYR A 18 -14.71 -5.00 -3.77
CA TYR A 18 -13.56 -4.26 -3.23
C TYR A 18 -12.74 -5.18 -2.31
N CYS A 19 -11.45 -5.34 -2.61
CA CYS A 19 -10.54 -6.26 -1.90
C CYS A 19 -10.37 -5.85 -0.44
N HIS A 20 -10.25 -4.55 -0.15
CA HIS A 20 -10.04 -4.05 1.20
C HIS A 20 -11.25 -4.29 2.13
N THR A 21 -12.46 -3.96 1.67
CA THR A 21 -13.67 -3.98 2.51
C THR A 21 -14.50 -5.26 2.36
N GLY A 22 -14.34 -6.01 1.27
CA GLY A 22 -15.15 -7.20 0.97
C GLY A 22 -16.54 -6.91 0.40
N ASP A 23 -16.79 -5.66 0.06
CA ASP A 23 -18.08 -5.17 -0.42
C ASP A 23 -18.38 -5.63 -1.86
N GLU A 24 -19.39 -6.48 -2.02
CA GLU A 24 -19.73 -7.15 -3.29
C GLU A 24 -20.90 -6.51 -4.04
N PHE A 25 -20.78 -6.38 -5.36
CA PHE A 25 -21.80 -5.79 -6.22
C PHE A 25 -22.05 -6.69 -7.43
N MET A 26 -23.24 -6.58 -8.00
CA MET A 26 -23.64 -7.33 -9.19
C MET A 26 -24.24 -6.41 -10.24
N ILE A 27 -23.88 -6.64 -11.50
CA ILE A 27 -24.46 -5.97 -12.67
C ILE A 27 -24.98 -7.06 -13.60
N ASN A 28 -26.23 -6.92 -14.03
CA ASN A 28 -26.80 -7.77 -15.06
C ASN A 28 -26.72 -7.06 -16.41
N VAL A 29 -25.96 -7.66 -17.33
CA VAL A 29 -25.74 -7.13 -18.68
C VAL A 29 -26.54 -7.98 -19.67
N PRO A 30 -27.51 -7.41 -20.41
CA PRO A 30 -28.20 -8.15 -21.44
C PRO A 30 -27.23 -8.51 -22.58
N ILE A 31 -27.33 -9.73 -23.09
CA ILE A 31 -26.51 -10.17 -24.23
C ILE A 31 -26.95 -9.41 -25.48
N LYS A 32 -25.99 -8.76 -26.15
CA LYS A 32 -26.23 -8.06 -27.41
C LYS A 32 -26.26 -9.07 -28.55
N GLN A 33 -27.33 -9.05 -29.34
CA GLN A 33 -27.50 -9.89 -30.53
C GLN A 33 -26.65 -9.36 -31.71
N GLY A 34 -26.23 -10.26 -32.60
CA GLY A 34 -25.51 -9.95 -33.83
C GLY A 34 -24.03 -10.35 -33.85
N ILE A 35 -23.33 -10.02 -34.94
CA ILE A 35 -21.92 -10.36 -35.17
C ILE A 35 -21.05 -9.25 -34.57
N ARG A 36 -20.88 -9.25 -33.24
CA ARG A 36 -19.97 -8.36 -32.53
C ARG A 36 -18.85 -9.15 -31.85
N LYS A 37 -17.72 -8.48 -31.62
CA LYS A 37 -16.57 -9.05 -30.87
C LYS A 37 -16.87 -9.25 -29.37
N SER A 38 -17.94 -8.66 -28.83
CA SER A 38 -18.33 -8.79 -27.43
C SER A 38 -19.80 -9.18 -27.27
N ALA A 39 -20.09 -10.03 -26.28
CA ALA A 39 -21.45 -10.48 -25.94
C ALA A 39 -22.23 -9.44 -25.10
N GLY A 40 -21.54 -8.53 -24.42
CA GLY A 40 -22.12 -7.47 -23.60
C GLY A 40 -21.08 -6.40 -23.30
N ILE A 41 -21.53 -5.19 -22.95
CA ILE A 41 -20.68 -4.09 -22.49
C ILE A 41 -21.45 -3.39 -21.36
N THR A 42 -20.76 -3.14 -20.25
CA THR A 42 -21.29 -2.36 -19.13
C THR A 42 -20.15 -1.56 -18.52
N ASP A 43 -20.52 -0.46 -17.87
CA ASP A 43 -19.61 0.40 -17.15
C ASP A 43 -19.73 0.07 -15.66
N ILE A 44 -18.58 -0.12 -15.01
CA ILE A 44 -18.49 -0.24 -13.55
C ILE A 44 -18.09 1.13 -13.04
N SER A 45 -18.94 1.73 -12.21
CA SER A 45 -18.64 3.03 -11.63
C SER A 45 -17.40 2.95 -10.74
N ALA A 46 -16.44 3.84 -10.97
CA ALA A 46 -15.20 3.96 -10.20
C ALA A 46 -15.31 5.10 -9.17
N ASP A 47 -16.44 5.15 -8.44
CA ASP A 47 -16.74 6.20 -7.46
C ASP A 47 -15.81 6.14 -6.24
N TYR A 48 -15.16 4.99 -6.01
CA TYR A 48 -14.33 4.73 -4.86
C TYR A 48 -12.97 4.15 -5.27
N CYS A 49 -11.93 4.56 -4.55
CA CYS A 49 -10.58 4.05 -4.73
C CYS A 49 -10.44 2.67 -4.09
N GLY A 50 -9.57 1.83 -4.65
CA GLY A 50 -9.29 0.50 -4.12
C GLY A 50 -8.99 -0.53 -5.21
N ASN A 51 -8.52 -1.69 -4.76
CA ASN A 51 -8.41 -2.86 -5.63
C ASN A 51 -9.77 -3.54 -5.74
N ILE A 52 -10.22 -3.78 -6.96
CA ILE A 52 -11.51 -4.39 -7.28
C ILE A 52 -11.25 -5.70 -8.00
N CYS A 53 -11.77 -6.80 -7.46
CA CYS A 53 -11.85 -8.08 -8.15
C CYS A 53 -13.14 -8.10 -8.96
N VAL A 54 -13.06 -8.19 -10.29
CA VAL A 54 -14.19 -8.22 -11.22
C VAL A 54 -14.21 -9.56 -11.94
N GLY A 55 -15.37 -10.21 -12.04
CA GLY A 55 -15.52 -11.47 -12.76
C GLY A 55 -16.92 -11.67 -13.33
N VAL A 56 -17.03 -12.57 -14.30
CA VAL A 56 -18.33 -13.07 -14.73
C VAL A 56 -18.74 -14.15 -13.73
N GLU A 57 -19.82 -13.93 -13.00
CA GLU A 57 -20.39 -14.90 -12.05
C GLU A 57 -21.15 -15.99 -12.81
N SER A 58 -22.00 -15.57 -13.75
CA SER A 58 -22.78 -16.49 -14.56
C SER A 58 -23.24 -15.90 -15.88
N ILE A 59 -23.46 -16.77 -16.85
CA ILE A 59 -24.16 -16.44 -18.09
C ILE A 59 -25.40 -17.31 -18.15
N GLU A 60 -26.55 -16.67 -18.38
CA GLU A 60 -27.82 -17.33 -18.61
C GLU A 60 -28.27 -17.08 -20.04
N ILE A 61 -28.60 -18.15 -20.74
CA ILE A 61 -29.10 -18.13 -22.11
C ILE A 61 -30.46 -18.81 -22.12
N CYS A 62 -31.45 -18.12 -22.65
CA CYS A 62 -32.82 -18.57 -22.83
C CYS A 62 -33.18 -18.69 -24.30
N ASP A 63 -34.20 -19.49 -24.59
CA ASP A 63 -34.84 -19.51 -25.89
C ASP A 63 -35.49 -18.15 -26.24
N TYR A 64 -36.00 -18.05 -27.47
CA TYR A 64 -36.61 -16.82 -27.99
C TYR A 64 -37.81 -16.34 -27.16
N LEU A 65 -38.59 -17.26 -26.59
CA LEU A 65 -39.78 -16.94 -25.78
C LEU A 65 -39.46 -16.73 -24.30
N GLY A 66 -38.23 -17.03 -23.87
CA GLY A 66 -37.81 -17.02 -22.47
C GLY A 66 -38.33 -18.22 -21.65
N LEU A 67 -38.84 -19.28 -22.29
CA LEU A 67 -39.50 -20.38 -21.60
C LEU A 67 -38.52 -21.41 -21.04
N PHE A 68 -37.45 -21.71 -21.80
CA PHE A 68 -36.39 -22.62 -21.38
C PHE A 68 -35.04 -21.90 -21.38
N GLY A 69 -34.29 -22.02 -20.28
CA GLY A 69 -32.97 -21.41 -20.11
C GLY A 69 -31.94 -22.35 -19.52
N LYS A 70 -30.67 -22.11 -19.84
CA LYS A 70 -29.51 -22.72 -19.19
C LYS A 70 -28.61 -21.65 -18.62
N LYS A 71 -28.27 -21.82 -17.34
CA LYS A 71 -27.30 -21.00 -16.62
C LYS A 71 -25.99 -21.74 -16.48
N LYS A 72 -24.88 -21.07 -16.75
CA LYS A 72 -23.53 -21.56 -16.49
C LYS A 72 -22.79 -20.58 -15.58
N GLN A 73 -22.19 -21.10 -14.51
CA GLN A 73 -21.34 -20.33 -13.61
C GLN A 73 -19.89 -20.31 -14.12
N PHE A 74 -19.18 -19.23 -13.77
CA PHE A 74 -17.77 -19.04 -14.09
C PHE A 74 -17.02 -18.56 -12.84
N ALA A 75 -15.73 -18.88 -12.76
CA ALA A 75 -14.89 -18.57 -11.60
C ALA A 75 -13.72 -17.61 -11.94
N GLY A 76 -13.65 -17.13 -13.18
CA GLY A 76 -12.57 -16.23 -13.62
C GLY A 76 -12.76 -14.84 -13.06
N VAL A 77 -11.78 -14.35 -12.30
CA VAL A 77 -11.71 -12.98 -11.78
C VAL A 77 -10.46 -12.28 -12.28
N THR A 78 -10.58 -10.98 -12.54
CA THR A 78 -9.49 -10.06 -12.87
C THR A 78 -9.44 -8.97 -11.82
N LYS A 79 -8.24 -8.60 -11.37
CA LYS A 79 -8.05 -7.51 -10.41
C LYS A 79 -7.76 -6.21 -11.15
N VAL A 80 -8.43 -5.13 -10.77
CA VAL A 80 -8.25 -3.78 -11.27
C VAL A 80 -7.99 -2.85 -10.09
N SER A 81 -7.05 -1.92 -10.20
CA SER A 81 -6.78 -0.93 -9.16
C SER A 81 -7.33 0.44 -9.58
N VAL A 82 -8.25 0.99 -8.80
CA VAL A 82 -8.67 2.39 -8.91
C VAL A 82 -7.78 3.19 -7.96
N MET A 83 -6.82 3.92 -8.54
CA MET A 83 -5.85 4.70 -7.77
C MET A 83 -6.48 6.01 -7.26
N PRO A 84 -6.07 6.51 -6.08
CA PRO A 84 -6.42 7.83 -5.61
C PRO A 84 -5.80 8.90 -6.49
N GLU A 85 -6.41 10.08 -6.48
CA GLU A 85 -5.89 11.24 -7.21
C GLU A 85 -4.53 11.67 -6.63
N GLU A 86 -3.59 11.98 -7.53
CA GLU A 86 -2.26 12.46 -7.19
C GLU A 86 -2.35 13.97 -6.90
N THR A 87 -2.69 14.31 -5.65
CA THR A 87 -2.72 15.69 -5.15
C THR A 87 -1.69 15.86 -4.05
N THR A 88 -0.98 16.98 -4.06
CA THR A 88 -0.01 17.38 -3.01
C THR A 88 -0.58 18.43 -2.06
N ASP A 89 -1.84 18.83 -2.25
CA ASP A 89 -2.47 19.94 -1.53
C ASP A 89 -2.79 19.63 -0.06
N ARG A 90 -2.75 18.35 0.34
CA ARG A 90 -3.01 17.90 1.73
C ARG A 90 -1.68 17.55 2.37
N TYR A 91 -1.01 18.62 2.77
CA TYR A 91 0.36 18.63 3.26
C TYR A 91 0.44 18.14 4.72
N MET A 92 1.54 17.49 5.09
CA MET A 92 1.99 17.43 6.49
C MET A 92 2.16 18.85 7.01
N GLU A 93 1.67 19.19 8.20
CA GLU A 93 2.20 20.34 8.94
C GLU A 93 3.72 20.11 9.14
N THR A 94 4.53 20.68 8.24
CA THR A 94 5.98 20.73 8.35
C THR A 94 6.43 21.36 9.66
N ASP A 95 5.56 22.09 10.35
CA ASP A 95 5.90 22.69 11.65
C ASP A 95 6.12 21.65 12.75
N ARG A 96 5.71 20.38 12.61
CA ARG A 96 6.07 19.32 13.58
C ARG A 96 7.26 18.46 13.16
N ALA A 97 7.43 18.22 11.87
CA ALA A 97 8.61 17.51 11.35
C ALA A 97 9.87 18.41 11.32
N ASN A 98 9.70 19.72 11.18
CA ASN A 98 10.78 20.71 11.25
C ASN A 98 10.93 21.34 12.65
N ALA A 99 9.95 21.35 13.56
CA ALA A 99 10.18 21.87 14.92
C ALA A 99 11.05 20.95 15.80
N TYR A 100 11.32 19.72 15.33
CA TYR A 100 12.30 18.81 15.91
C TYR A 100 13.66 18.86 15.17
N TYR A 101 14.04 20.02 14.62
CA TYR A 101 15.45 20.35 14.36
C TYR A 101 16.20 20.58 15.69
N ASP A 102 16.14 19.61 16.59
CA ASP A 102 17.08 19.47 17.68
C ASP A 102 17.94 18.26 17.33
N GLU A 103 19.27 18.42 17.41
CA GLU A 103 20.29 17.43 16.99
C GLU A 103 20.19 16.07 17.73
N GLU A 104 19.21 15.91 18.61
CA GLU A 104 19.04 14.79 19.54
C GLU A 104 17.96 13.76 19.13
N ASN A 105 17.17 14.00 18.06
CA ASN A 105 16.06 13.11 17.65
C ASN A 105 16.28 12.48 16.26
N GLU A 106 17.31 11.63 16.14
CA GLU A 106 17.63 10.88 14.92
C GLU A 106 17.03 9.46 14.95
N VAL A 107 16.25 9.06 13.94
CA VAL A 107 15.82 7.65 13.76
C VAL A 107 16.97 6.89 13.12
N TYR A 108 17.54 5.91 13.85
CA TYR A 108 18.64 5.09 13.36
C TYR A 108 18.14 3.75 12.80
N VAL A 109 18.10 3.62 11.47
CA VAL A 109 18.08 2.29 10.84
C VAL A 109 19.51 1.93 10.49
N LYS A 110 20.13 1.02 11.26
CA LYS A 110 21.43 0.44 10.89
C LYS A 110 21.27 -0.50 9.69
N SER A 111 21.19 0.05 8.48
CA SER A 111 21.66 -0.69 7.30
C SER A 111 23.12 -0.34 7.10
N ALA A 112 24.03 -1.25 7.44
CA ALA A 112 25.42 -1.09 7.06
C ALA A 112 25.50 -1.07 5.53
N SER A 113 25.78 0.10 4.95
CA SER A 113 26.30 0.14 3.59
C SER A 113 27.65 -0.58 3.59
N ASP A 114 27.96 -1.34 2.54
CA ASP A 114 29.30 -1.91 2.33
C ASP A 114 30.33 -0.82 1.90
N GLU A 115 29.87 0.41 1.69
CA GLU A 115 30.71 1.54 1.29
C GLU A 115 31.29 2.27 2.51
N VAL A 116 32.62 2.40 2.53
CA VAL A 116 33.35 3.16 3.55
C VAL A 116 33.20 4.65 3.27
N SER A 117 32.47 5.35 4.13
CA SER A 117 32.24 6.80 4.06
C SER A 117 33.47 7.59 4.49
N GLU A 118 34.08 7.18 5.60
CA GLU A 118 35.18 7.90 6.21
C GLU A 118 36.19 6.94 6.85
N LEU A 119 37.44 7.41 6.97
CA LEU A 119 38.48 6.77 7.77
C LEU A 119 38.79 7.68 8.94
N ARG A 120 38.55 7.21 10.16
CA ARG A 120 38.82 7.95 11.38
C ARG A 120 39.70 7.17 12.36
N GLU A 121 40.21 7.87 13.36
CA GLU A 121 40.94 7.27 14.48
C GLU A 121 40.02 6.41 15.34
N TYR A 122 40.58 5.34 15.88
CA TYR A 122 39.91 4.41 16.79
C TYR A 122 39.50 5.11 18.08
N ARG A 123 38.28 4.81 18.53
CA ARG A 123 37.73 5.25 19.81
C ARG A 123 37.42 4.01 20.65
N ASP A 124 37.56 4.13 21.96
CA ASP A 124 37.23 3.04 22.88
C ASP A 124 35.79 2.55 22.63
N GLY A 125 35.66 1.24 22.36
CA GLY A 125 34.38 0.60 22.02
C GLY A 125 34.18 0.31 20.53
N ASP A 126 35.05 0.80 19.65
CA ASP A 126 34.99 0.45 18.23
C ASP A 126 35.25 -1.04 17.99
N SER A 127 34.47 -1.63 17.10
CA SER A 127 34.58 -3.05 16.75
C SER A 127 35.91 -3.34 16.03
N PRO A 128 36.70 -4.33 16.49
CA PRO A 128 37.94 -4.74 15.81
C PRO A 128 37.72 -5.20 14.36
N ARG A 129 36.50 -5.60 14.02
CA ARG A 129 36.11 -6.02 12.66
C ARG A 129 36.14 -4.86 11.65
N ASN A 130 36.03 -3.62 12.14
CA ASN A 130 36.01 -2.42 11.31
C ASN A 130 37.40 -1.78 11.15
N ILE A 131 38.46 -2.35 11.75
CA ILE A 131 39.82 -1.82 11.66
C ILE A 131 40.34 -1.92 10.22
N HIS A 132 40.81 -0.80 9.68
CA HIS A 132 41.55 -0.76 8.43
C HIS A 132 43.02 -1.16 8.68
N TRP A 133 43.28 -2.47 8.76
CA TRP A 133 44.58 -3.04 9.12
C TRP A 133 45.76 -2.45 8.34
N LYS A 134 45.61 -2.25 7.02
CA LYS A 134 46.68 -1.73 6.14
C LYS A 134 47.03 -0.25 6.38
N ARG A 135 46.11 0.56 6.94
CA ARG A 135 46.39 1.97 7.27
C ARG A 135 46.90 2.09 8.69
N SER A 136 46.34 1.30 9.60
CA SER A 136 46.78 1.21 10.99
C SER A 136 48.24 0.74 11.09
N SER A 137 48.69 -0.14 10.20
CA SER A 137 50.08 -0.64 10.18
C SER A 137 51.16 0.39 9.84
N ILE A 138 50.78 1.64 9.51
CA ILE A 138 51.71 2.72 9.15
C ILE A 138 51.76 3.78 10.28
N LEU A 139 50.88 3.68 11.28
CA LEU A 139 50.86 4.59 12.43
C LEU A 139 51.84 4.16 13.52
N ALA A 140 52.09 5.06 14.48
CA ALA A 140 52.89 4.76 15.67
C ALA A 140 52.19 3.69 16.54
N GLU A 141 52.96 3.00 17.39
CA GLU A 141 52.44 1.90 18.21
C GLU A 141 51.22 2.34 19.05
N ASN A 142 50.12 1.60 18.88
CA ASN A 142 48.79 1.73 19.50
C ASN A 142 47.74 2.61 18.82
N ASP A 143 48.01 3.17 17.62
CA ASP A 143 46.98 3.89 16.86
C ASP A 143 46.34 3.01 15.78
N PHE A 144 44.99 2.96 15.76
CA PHE A 144 44.23 2.25 14.74
C PHE A 144 43.36 3.22 13.93
N ILE A 145 43.24 2.94 12.63
CA ILE A 145 42.26 3.57 11.75
C ILE A 145 41.07 2.63 11.59
N VAL A 146 39.87 3.16 11.80
CA VAL A 146 38.60 2.42 11.66
C VAL A 146 37.90 2.87 10.37
N LYS A 147 37.33 1.90 9.66
CA LYS A 147 36.41 2.14 8.54
C LYS A 147 35.06 2.54 9.10
N GLU A 148 34.65 3.77 8.84
CA GLU A 148 33.31 4.24 9.12
C GLU A 148 32.47 4.07 7.86
N TYR A 149 31.52 3.15 7.91
CA TYR A 149 30.60 2.91 6.81
C TYR A 149 29.55 4.02 6.81
N SER A 150 29.12 4.47 5.63
CA SER A 150 28.00 5.40 5.57
C SER A 150 26.77 4.68 6.14
N THR A 151 26.32 5.14 7.30
CA THR A 151 24.90 5.01 7.60
C THR A 151 24.23 6.03 6.69
N ASN A 152 23.68 5.59 5.55
CA ASN A 152 22.65 6.40 4.91
C ASN A 152 21.56 6.56 5.97
N ILE A 153 21.51 7.73 6.62
CA ILE A 153 20.47 8.07 7.59
C ILE A 153 19.20 8.28 6.77
N ASN A 154 18.58 7.17 6.36
CA ASN A 154 17.30 7.20 5.68
C ASN A 154 16.26 7.56 6.72
N LYS A 155 16.02 8.87 6.86
CA LYS A 155 14.90 9.41 7.63
C LYS A 155 13.64 8.72 7.17
N THR A 156 13.15 7.81 8.00
CA THR A 156 11.97 7.00 7.70
C THR A 156 10.77 7.62 8.39
N VAL A 157 9.81 8.06 7.59
CA VAL A 157 8.55 8.59 8.08
C VAL A 157 7.56 7.44 8.19
N PHE A 158 7.16 7.12 9.42
CA PHE A 158 6.12 6.12 9.69
C PHE A 158 4.74 6.75 9.54
N ILE A 159 3.93 6.17 8.66
CA ILE A 159 2.57 6.64 8.36
C ILE A 159 1.60 5.51 8.70
N VAL A 160 0.88 5.64 9.81
CA VAL A 160 -0.15 4.68 10.24
C VAL A 160 -1.45 5.00 9.52
N VAL A 161 -2.01 4.02 8.83
CA VAL A 161 -3.24 4.19 8.04
C VAL A 161 -4.41 3.56 8.78
N ASP A 162 -5.42 4.35 9.08
CA ASP A 162 -6.66 3.86 9.69
C ASP A 162 -7.47 3.05 8.67
N THR A 163 -7.57 1.75 8.89
CA THR A 163 -8.34 0.83 8.06
C THR A 163 -9.60 0.30 8.76
N ASP A 164 -10.16 1.06 9.70
CA ASP A 164 -11.38 0.68 10.41
C ASP A 164 -12.61 0.75 9.49
N TRP A 165 -13.60 -0.11 9.75
CA TRP A 165 -14.62 -0.53 8.78
C TRP A 165 -16.07 -0.36 9.26
N ARG A 166 -16.31 0.55 10.21
CA ARG A 166 -17.65 0.81 10.75
C ARG A 166 -18.60 1.39 9.69
N GLY A 167 -19.90 1.40 9.98
CA GLY A 167 -20.92 2.03 9.13
C GLY A 167 -21.39 1.21 7.93
N GLU A 168 -22.29 1.82 7.16
CA GLU A 168 -22.88 1.23 5.95
C GLU A 168 -21.88 1.16 4.79
N LYS A 169 -22.18 0.31 3.81
CA LYS A 169 -21.32 -0.01 2.66
C LYS A 169 -20.82 1.21 1.89
N SER A 170 -21.72 2.13 1.52
CA SER A 170 -21.38 3.35 0.77
C SER A 170 -20.49 4.29 1.58
N TRP A 171 -20.81 4.47 2.86
CA TRP A 171 -20.00 5.27 3.78
C TRP A 171 -18.60 4.68 3.93
N ARG A 172 -18.49 3.36 4.15
CA ARG A 172 -17.20 2.67 4.31
C ARG A 172 -16.30 2.84 3.09
N LEU A 173 -16.84 2.65 1.89
CA LEU A 173 -16.08 2.82 0.64
C LEU A 173 -15.66 4.27 0.42
N SER A 174 -16.53 5.23 0.75
CA SER A 174 -16.22 6.66 0.68
C SER A 174 -15.11 7.06 1.66
N ARG A 175 -15.21 6.61 2.92
CA ARG A 175 -14.20 6.81 3.96
C ARG A 175 -12.85 6.28 3.51
N MET A 176 -12.81 5.03 3.07
CA MET A 176 -11.55 4.41 2.63
C MET A 176 -10.95 5.16 1.43
N SER A 177 -11.77 5.62 0.49
CA SER A 177 -11.29 6.41 -0.64
C SER A 177 -10.62 7.71 -0.20
N ARG A 178 -11.19 8.39 0.80
CA ARG A 178 -10.59 9.61 1.39
C ARG A 178 -9.28 9.30 2.10
N ILE A 179 -9.22 8.21 2.87
CA ILE A 179 -8.00 7.75 3.55
C ILE A 179 -6.90 7.43 2.53
N TYR A 180 -7.22 6.75 1.42
CA TYR A 180 -6.22 6.45 0.40
C TYR A 180 -5.74 7.70 -0.35
N ALA A 181 -6.62 8.68 -0.57
CA ALA A 181 -6.23 9.96 -1.15
C ALA A 181 -5.27 10.72 -0.23
N GLU A 182 -5.55 10.74 1.07
CA GLU A 182 -4.64 11.32 2.07
C GLU A 182 -3.31 10.55 2.10
N MET A 183 -3.37 9.22 2.12
CA MET A 183 -2.19 8.35 2.06
C MET A 183 -1.33 8.67 0.84
N MET A 184 -1.93 8.80 -0.35
CA MET A 184 -1.22 9.19 -1.58
C MET A 184 -0.57 10.57 -1.46
N SER A 185 -1.31 11.57 -0.97
CA SER A 185 -0.81 12.95 -0.78
C SER A 185 0.40 12.97 0.16
N GLN A 186 0.29 12.35 1.33
CA GLN A 186 1.36 12.26 2.33
C GLN A 186 2.57 11.50 1.79
N GLY A 187 2.34 10.43 1.02
CA GLY A 187 3.40 9.67 0.38
C GLY A 187 4.13 10.44 -0.71
N LEU A 188 3.41 11.22 -1.53
CA LEU A 188 3.99 12.09 -2.55
C LEU A 188 4.88 13.15 -1.89
N ALA A 189 4.40 13.81 -0.83
CA ALA A 189 5.18 14.78 -0.08
C ALA A 189 6.48 14.18 0.51
N CYS A 190 6.39 12.95 1.07
CA CYS A 190 7.58 12.24 1.56
C CYS A 190 8.58 11.95 0.43
N ALA A 191 8.10 11.46 -0.72
CA ALA A 191 8.94 11.13 -1.86
C ALA A 191 9.60 12.38 -2.49
N GLU A 192 8.87 13.49 -2.59
CA GLU A 192 9.38 14.77 -3.10
C GLU A 192 10.43 15.38 -2.17
N ALA A 193 10.29 15.18 -0.86
CA ALA A 193 11.29 15.57 0.14
C ALA A 193 12.52 14.64 0.17
N GLY A 194 12.55 13.57 -0.64
CA GLY A 194 13.62 12.58 -0.64
C GLY A 194 13.66 11.71 0.63
N LEU A 195 12.54 11.62 1.35
CA LEU A 195 12.42 10.82 2.57
C LEU A 195 11.98 9.40 2.23
N THR A 196 12.40 8.44 3.05
CA THR A 196 11.82 7.10 2.99
C THR A 196 10.50 7.12 3.74
N GLY A 197 9.43 6.70 3.11
CA GLY A 197 8.13 6.56 3.77
C GLY A 197 7.81 5.10 4.02
N GLN A 198 7.08 4.83 5.11
CA GLN A 198 6.58 3.49 5.39
C GLN A 198 5.11 3.56 5.83
N TYR A 199 4.23 2.94 5.04
CA TYR A 199 2.86 2.71 5.47
C TYR A 199 2.79 1.56 6.45
N ILE A 200 2.05 1.79 7.54
CA ILE A 200 1.81 0.82 8.60
C ILE A 200 0.32 0.59 8.67
N VAL A 201 -0.07 -0.67 8.49
CA VAL A 201 -1.45 -1.11 8.48
C VAL A 201 -1.58 -2.36 9.32
N TRP A 202 -2.66 -2.49 10.09
CA TRP A 202 -2.95 -3.74 10.78
C TRP A 202 -3.59 -4.75 9.83
N ASP A 203 -2.92 -5.89 9.61
CA ASP A 203 -3.48 -6.98 8.83
C ASP A 203 -4.24 -7.95 9.74
N MET A 204 -5.57 -7.95 9.60
CA MET A 204 -6.45 -8.81 10.39
C MET A 204 -6.18 -10.31 10.20
N ALA A 205 -5.69 -10.73 9.03
CA ALA A 205 -5.41 -12.14 8.77
C ALA A 205 -4.09 -12.58 9.43
N LYS A 206 -3.10 -11.69 9.49
CA LYS A 206 -1.82 -11.95 10.15
C LYS A 206 -1.84 -11.70 11.65
N ALA A 207 -2.80 -10.92 12.12
CA ALA A 207 -2.83 -10.38 13.48
C ALA A 207 -1.52 -9.65 13.84
N ASP A 208 -0.98 -8.91 12.88
CA ASP A 208 0.27 -8.16 13.01
C ASP A 208 0.28 -6.96 12.04
N ILE A 209 1.21 -6.03 12.23
CA ILE A 209 1.43 -4.91 11.33
C ILE A 209 2.06 -5.38 10.01
N VAL A 210 1.54 -4.86 8.91
CA VAL A 210 2.18 -4.91 7.60
C VAL A 210 2.80 -3.55 7.33
N ARG A 211 4.10 -3.60 7.03
CA ARG A 211 4.93 -2.44 6.72
C ARG A 211 5.21 -2.43 5.22
N VAL A 212 4.94 -1.31 4.57
CA VAL A 212 5.18 -1.15 3.14
C VAL A 212 6.00 0.10 2.89
N THR A 213 7.27 -0.10 2.55
CA THR A 213 8.24 0.98 2.34
C THR A 213 8.18 1.52 0.91
N PHE A 214 8.35 2.83 0.77
CA PHE A 214 8.48 3.54 -0.50
C PHE A 214 9.53 4.66 -0.40
N TYR A 215 10.07 5.06 -1.55
CA TYR A 215 11.16 6.04 -1.66
C TYR A 215 10.98 6.97 -2.87
N ASP A 216 10.14 6.60 -3.83
CA ASP A 216 9.86 7.36 -5.04
C ASP A 216 8.38 7.18 -5.45
N ASN A 217 7.93 7.90 -6.49
CA ASN A 217 6.54 7.81 -6.95
C ASN A 217 6.16 6.39 -7.44
N ALA A 218 7.10 5.63 -8.02
CA ALA A 218 6.81 4.29 -8.53
C ALA A 218 6.56 3.28 -7.39
N SER A 219 7.45 3.27 -6.40
CA SER A 219 7.35 2.47 -5.18
C SER A 219 6.17 2.91 -4.31
N LEU A 220 5.86 4.21 -4.26
CA LEU A 220 4.67 4.75 -3.60
C LEU A 220 3.38 4.15 -4.19
N LYS A 221 3.22 4.20 -5.52
CA LYS A 221 2.05 3.61 -6.21
C LYS A 221 1.94 2.11 -5.96
N ALA A 222 3.06 1.40 -5.91
CA ALA A 222 3.07 -0.01 -5.54
C ALA A 222 2.65 -0.22 -4.07
N ALA A 223 3.14 0.61 -3.16
CA ALA A 223 2.83 0.55 -1.74
C ALA A 223 1.33 0.79 -1.47
N VAL A 224 0.76 1.81 -2.12
CA VAL A 224 -0.67 2.12 -2.07
C VAL A 224 -1.51 0.91 -2.52
N LYS A 225 -1.13 0.24 -3.62
CA LYS A 225 -1.83 -0.96 -4.09
C LYS A 225 -1.77 -2.12 -3.10
N VAL A 226 -0.65 -2.29 -2.40
CA VAL A 226 -0.52 -3.32 -1.35
C VAL A 226 -1.47 -3.01 -0.19
N VAL A 227 -1.49 -1.76 0.27
CA VAL A 227 -2.40 -1.34 1.36
C VAL A 227 -3.87 -1.58 0.98
N MET A 228 -4.27 -1.26 -0.26
CA MET A 228 -5.63 -1.51 -0.77
C MET A 228 -6.03 -2.99 -0.87
N ASP A 229 -5.09 -3.93 -0.73
CA ASP A 229 -5.35 -5.37 -0.69
C ASP A 229 -5.49 -5.92 0.74
N ILE A 230 -5.05 -5.19 1.76
CA ILE A 230 -5.13 -5.61 3.16
C ILE A 230 -6.59 -5.55 3.62
N ARG A 231 -7.06 -6.53 4.40
CA ARG A 231 -8.45 -6.51 4.87
C ARG A 231 -8.66 -5.48 5.99
N CYS A 232 -9.64 -4.61 5.79
CA CYS A 232 -10.27 -3.78 6.81
C CYS A 232 -10.65 -4.56 8.08
N GLY A 233 -10.62 -3.92 9.24
CA GLY A 233 -11.01 -4.54 10.51
C GLY A 233 -11.20 -3.57 11.66
N GLU A 234 -11.92 -4.01 12.69
CA GLU A 234 -12.30 -3.15 13.81
C GLU A 234 -11.10 -2.84 14.70
N GLY A 235 -10.93 -1.56 15.04
CA GLY A 235 -9.85 -1.07 15.88
C GLY A 235 -8.46 -1.25 15.26
N THR A 236 -8.37 -1.34 13.93
CA THR A 236 -7.11 -1.57 13.21
C THR A 236 -6.07 -0.50 13.50
N VAL A 237 -6.46 0.78 13.57
CA VAL A 237 -5.51 1.87 13.87
C VAL A 237 -4.88 1.73 15.27
N ASN A 238 -5.70 1.43 16.29
CA ASN A 238 -5.19 1.25 17.66
C ASN A 238 -4.27 0.05 17.76
N LYS A 239 -4.63 -1.07 17.12
CA LYS A 239 -3.80 -2.27 17.06
C LYS A 239 -2.49 -2.02 16.30
N ALA A 240 -2.54 -1.28 15.18
CA ALA A 240 -1.36 -0.91 14.42
C ALA A 240 -0.43 -0.01 15.25
N CYS A 241 -0.96 1.01 15.91
CA CYS A 241 -0.17 1.87 16.79
C CYS A 241 0.45 1.06 17.94
N GLN A 242 -0.33 0.24 18.63
CA GLN A 242 0.16 -0.57 19.73
C GLN A 242 1.31 -1.50 19.28
N ALA A 243 1.09 -2.28 18.22
CA ALA A 243 2.11 -3.19 17.71
C ALA A 243 3.32 -2.48 17.11
N LEU A 244 3.15 -1.27 16.59
CA LEU A 244 4.26 -0.42 16.16
C LEU A 244 5.14 -0.02 17.36
N TYR A 245 4.55 0.47 18.45
CA TYR A 245 5.29 0.87 19.65
C TYR A 245 5.86 -0.32 20.44
N GLU A 246 5.30 -1.52 20.29
CA GLU A 246 5.80 -2.75 20.91
C GLU A 246 6.89 -3.46 20.09
N ASP A 247 7.18 -3.05 18.84
CA ASP A 247 8.24 -3.67 18.04
C ASP A 247 9.61 -3.13 18.48
N ASP A 248 10.24 -3.81 19.45
CA ASP A 248 11.57 -3.49 20.00
C ASP A 248 12.70 -3.44 18.94
N ARG A 249 12.42 -3.88 17.70
CA ARG A 249 13.34 -3.77 16.56
C ARG A 249 13.32 -2.39 15.90
N LEU A 250 12.40 -1.51 16.32
CA LEU A 250 12.20 -0.17 15.77
C LEU A 250 12.56 0.88 16.83
N GLU A 251 13.49 1.76 16.50
CA GLU A 251 13.70 2.99 17.25
C GLU A 251 12.79 4.07 16.65
N ILE A 252 11.62 4.27 17.26
CA ILE A 252 10.68 5.33 16.86
C ILE A 252 11.10 6.63 17.54
N THR A 253 11.79 7.52 16.83
CA THR A 253 12.25 8.80 17.40
C THR A 253 11.44 10.01 16.92
N THR A 254 10.58 9.84 15.91
CA THR A 254 9.55 10.81 15.53
C THR A 254 8.16 10.20 15.71
N GLU A 255 7.20 11.03 16.12
CA GLU A 255 5.82 10.58 16.23
C GLU A 255 5.30 10.12 14.86
N PRO A 256 4.72 8.92 14.75
CA PRO A 256 4.15 8.44 13.51
C PRO A 256 2.98 9.33 13.09
N VAL A 257 2.88 9.59 11.79
CA VAL A 257 1.74 10.33 11.22
C VAL A 257 0.57 9.38 11.11
N ILE A 258 -0.53 9.70 11.80
CA ILE A 258 -1.75 8.89 11.76
C ILE A 258 -2.72 9.50 10.76
N ILE A 259 -3.01 8.76 9.69
CA ILE A 259 -4.04 9.10 8.72
C ILE A 259 -5.35 8.48 9.20
N THR A 260 -6.25 9.33 9.70
CA THR A 260 -7.60 8.97 10.09
C THR A 260 -8.60 10.00 9.60
N GLU A 261 -9.87 9.61 9.59
CA GLU A 261 -11.00 10.47 9.26
C GLU A 261 -11.80 10.65 10.56
N ASN A 262 -11.62 11.79 11.23
CA ASN A 262 -12.46 12.24 12.34
C ASN A 262 -13.85 12.66 11.85
#